data_AF-A0A2J4PMH0-F1
#
_entry.id   AF-A0A2J4PMH0-F1
#
_cell.length_a   1.000
_cell.length_b   1.000
_cell.length_c   1.000
_cell.angle_alpha   90.00
_cell.angle_beta   90.00
_cell.angle_gamma   90.00
#
_symmetry.space_group_name_H-M   'P 1'
#
loop_
_entity.id
_entity.type
_entity.pdbx_description
1 polymer ?
#
loop_
_entity_poly.entity_id
_entity_poly.type
_entity_poly.pdbx_seq_one_letter_code
_entity_poly.pdbx_strand_id
1 'polypeptide(L)' 'LAAKVVQELERRALLAGYSHIYLTTGFRQPEAVRLYLSQGYEAQFDLSRDPEEYSLPPFDGRLRFTKALAVSALSQSA' A
#
# COMPACT_ATOMS: atom_id res chain seq x y z
N LEU A 1 4.64 15.53 3.54
CA LEU A 1 5.04 15.40 2.11
C LEU A 1 4.72 14.02 1.55
N ALA A 2 5.18 12.93 2.20
CA ALA A 2 5.00 11.56 1.70
C ALA A 2 3.54 11.16 1.39
N ALA A 3 2.57 11.51 2.26
CA ALA A 3 1.15 11.25 1.99
C ALA A 3 0.65 11.90 0.68
N LYS A 4 1.08 13.14 0.39
CA LYS A 4 0.72 13.82 -0.86
C LYS A 4 1.27 13.08 -2.08
N VAL A 5 2.47 12.50 -1.96
CA VAL A 5 3.06 11.70 -3.04
C VAL A 5 2.27 10.41 -3.29
N VAL A 6 1.87 9.71 -2.22
CA VAL A 6 1.04 8.49 -2.33
C VAL A 6 -0.34 8.80 -2.93
N GLN A 7 -0.97 9.90 -2.52
CA GLN A 7 -2.25 10.33 -3.08
C GLN A 7 -2.15 10.70 -4.56
N GLU A 8 -1.08 11.39 -4.96
CA GLU A 8 -0.86 11.72 -6.37
C GLU A 8 -0.55 10.47 -7.21
N LEU A 9 0.15 9.49 -6.64
CA LEU A 9 0.33 8.17 -7.26
C LEU A 9 -1.03 7.49 -7.49
N GLU A 10 -1.90 7.45 -6.47
CA GLU A 10 -3.24 6.87 -6.56
C GLU A 10 -4.09 7.54 -7.63
N ARG A 11 -4.10 8.87 -7.65
CA ARG A 11 -4.83 9.66 -8.65
C ARG A 11 -4.35 9.35 -10.07
N ARG A 12 -3.04 9.25 -10.29
CA ARG A 12 -2.47 8.91 -11.60
C ARG A 12 -2.78 7.48 -12.01
N ALA A 13 -2.72 6.54 -11.07
CA ALA A 13 -3.05 5.15 -11.32
C ALA A 13 -4.51 5.00 -11.76
N LEU A 14 -5.44 5.68 -11.08
CA LEU A 14 -6.85 5.75 -11.46
C LEU A 14 -7.05 6.30 -12.88
N LEU A 15 -6.41 7.43 -13.20
CA LEU A 15 -6.51 8.04 -14.53
C LEU A 15 -5.93 7.16 -15.65
N ALA A 16 -4.94 6.33 -15.32
CA ALA A 16 -4.36 5.38 -16.25
C ALA A 16 -5.18 4.06 -16.36
N GLY A 17 -6.31 3.95 -15.66
CA GLY A 17 -7.19 2.79 -15.71
C GLY A 17 -6.74 1.60 -14.84
N TYR A 18 -5.79 1.81 -13.92
CA TYR A 18 -5.43 0.77 -12.95
C TYR A 18 -6.51 0.63 -11.87
N SER A 19 -6.77 -0.61 -11.47
CA SER A 19 -7.75 -0.95 -10.43
C SER A 19 -7.11 -1.30 -9.09
N HIS A 20 -5.79 -1.49 -9.04
CA HIS A 20 -5.07 -1.93 -7.84
C HIS A 20 -3.67 -1.30 -7.76
N ILE A 21 -3.20 -1.08 -6.53
CA ILE A 21 -1.81 -0.69 -6.24
C ILE A 21 -1.17 -1.73 -5.34
N TYR A 22 0.08 -2.07 -5.65
CA TYR A 22 0.96 -2.93 -4.88
C TYR A 22 2.19 -2.12 -4.46
N LEU A 23 2.40 -1.97 -3.15
CA LEU A 23 3.57 -1.31 -2.59
C LEU A 23 4.37 -2.26 -1.73
N THR A 24 5.66 -1.96 -1.58
CA THR A 24 6.54 -2.70 -0.68
C THR A 24 7.45 -1.72 0.05
N THR A 25 7.71 -1.99 1.33
CA THR A 25 8.71 -1.30 2.13
C THR A 25 9.55 -2.31 2.91
N GLY A 26 10.67 -1.89 3.50
CA GLY A 26 11.48 -2.74 4.36
C GLY A 26 10.93 -2.78 5.80
N PHE A 27 11.12 -3.89 6.50
CA PHE A 27 10.70 -4.02 7.90
C PHE A 27 11.33 -2.98 8.85
N ARG A 28 12.52 -2.44 8.50
CA ARG A 28 13.19 -1.35 9.22
C ARG A 28 12.66 0.06 8.88
N GLN A 29 11.53 0.18 8.19
CA GLN A 29 10.91 1.48 7.82
C GLN A 29 9.50 1.62 8.44
N PRO A 30 9.38 1.68 9.78
CA PRO A 30 8.08 1.74 10.44
C PRO A 30 7.27 3.00 10.07
N GLU A 31 7.93 4.09 9.67
CA GLU A 31 7.30 5.30 9.15
C GLU A 31 6.50 5.03 7.87
N ALA A 32 7.05 4.22 6.96
CA ALA A 32 6.39 3.86 5.70
C ALA A 32 5.20 2.93 5.95
N VAL A 33 5.33 1.99 6.90
CA VAL A 33 4.22 1.12 7.35
C VAL A 33 3.06 1.97 7.86
N ARG A 34 3.32 2.89 8.80
CA ARG A 34 2.29 3.79 9.35
C ARG A 34 1.66 4.65 8.25
N LEU A 35 2.48 5.17 7.33
CA LEU A 35 2.01 5.94 6.19
C LEU A 35 1.02 5.13 5.34
N TYR A 36 1.39 3.94 4.87
CA TYR A 36 0.52 3.15 3.99
C TYR A 36 -0.76 2.70 4.69
N LEU A 37 -0.68 2.27 5.95
CA LEU A 37 -1.87 1.96 6.75
C LEU A 37 -2.81 3.17 6.86
N SER A 38 -2.27 4.37 7.14
CA SER A 38 -3.08 5.60 7.19
C SER A 38 -3.70 6.00 5.84
N GLN A 39 -3.13 5.54 4.73
CA GLN A 39 -3.67 5.75 3.38
C GLN A 39 -4.65 4.64 2.97
N GLY A 40 -4.95 3.69 3.85
CA GLY A 40 -5.92 2.61 3.60
C GLY A 40 -5.36 1.47 2.76
N TYR A 41 -4.04 1.28 2.74
CA TYR A 41 -3.47 0.05 2.21
C TYR A 41 -3.64 -1.09 3.22
N GLU A 42 -3.96 -2.26 2.70
CA GLU A 42 -4.03 -3.50 3.44
C GLU A 42 -2.64 -4.12 3.56
N ALA A 43 -2.23 -4.43 4.79
CA ALA A 43 -1.00 -5.15 5.07
C ALA A 43 -1.16 -6.63 4.70
N GLN A 44 -0.25 -7.17 3.89
CA GLN A 44 -0.21 -8.58 3.50
C GLN A 44 0.73 -9.40 4.40
N PHE A 45 0.82 -9.00 5.67
CA PHE A 45 1.69 -9.58 6.70
C PHE A 45 1.07 -9.32 8.10
N ASP A 46 1.58 -10.01 9.12
CA ASP A 46 1.10 -9.86 10.50
C ASP A 46 1.69 -8.60 11.16
N LEU A 47 0.81 -7.68 11.56
CA LEU A 47 1.18 -6.42 12.22
C LEU A 47 1.55 -6.59 13.71
N SER A 48 1.21 -7.72 14.32
CA SER A 48 1.45 -8.01 15.74
C SER A 48 2.77 -8.75 16.00
N ARG A 49 3.40 -9.27 14.93
CA ARG A 49 4.69 -9.96 14.98
C ARG A 49 5.86 -8.99 15.14
N ASP A 50 6.96 -9.46 15.73
CA ASP A 50 8.23 -8.72 15.75
C ASP A 50 8.71 -8.43 14.31
N PRO A 51 8.90 -7.16 13.92
CA PRO A 51 9.42 -6.81 12.60
C PRO A 51 10.74 -7.48 12.24
N GLU A 52 11.62 -7.79 13.20
CA GLU A 52 12.91 -8.43 12.92
C GLU A 52 12.76 -9.86 12.41
N GLU A 53 11.67 -10.56 12.74
CA GLU A 53 11.39 -11.90 12.20
C GLU A 53 11.25 -11.88 10.67
N TYR A 54 10.79 -10.76 10.09
CA TYR A 54 10.70 -10.62 8.63
C TYR A 54 12.06 -10.55 7.93
N SER A 55 13.16 -10.41 8.69
CA SER A 55 14.52 -10.47 8.14
C SER A 55 15.05 -11.89 7.93
N LEU A 56 14.35 -12.90 8.45
CA LEU A 56 14.76 -14.30 8.45
C LEU A 56 13.99 -15.11 7.40
N PRO A 57 14.57 -16.18 6.85
CA PRO A 57 13.84 -17.13 6.01
C PRO A 57 12.59 -17.67 6.74
N PRO A 58 11.46 -17.84 6.03
CA PRO A 58 11.28 -17.75 4.58
C PRO A 58 11.02 -16.32 4.04
N PHE A 59 11.11 -15.29 4.88
CA PHE A 59 10.84 -13.91 4.48
C PHE A 59 12.04 -13.26 3.78
N ASP A 60 11.76 -12.24 2.98
CA ASP A 60 12.75 -11.48 2.17
C ASP A 60 13.02 -10.07 2.74
N GLY A 61 12.55 -9.77 3.95
CA GLY A 61 12.64 -8.44 4.56
C GLY A 61 11.67 -7.41 4.01
N ARG A 62 10.83 -7.75 3.03
CA ARG A 62 9.88 -6.81 2.41
C ARG A 62 8.48 -6.99 3.01
N LEU A 63 7.93 -5.88 3.48
CA LEU A 63 6.55 -5.76 3.89
C LEU A 63 5.71 -5.32 2.71
N ARG A 64 4.69 -6.12 2.36
CA ARG A 64 3.86 -5.94 1.17
C ARG A 64 2.51 -5.34 1.54
N PHE A 65 2.04 -4.45 0.69
CA PHE A 65 0.79 -3.72 0.85
C PHE A 65 -0.01 -3.72 -0.44
N THR A 66 -1.33 -3.82 -0.31
CA THR A 66 -2.27 -3.78 -1.44
C THR A 66 -3.35 -2.76 -1.19
N LYS A 67 -3.86 -2.15 -2.26
CA LYS A 67 -5.06 -1.30 -2.19
C LYS A 67 -5.84 -1.44 -3.49
N ALA A 68 -7.11 -1.78 -3.37
CA ALA A 68 -8.04 -1.64 -4.49
C ALA A 68 -8.30 -0.15 -4.71
N LEU A 69 -8.07 0.31 -5.93
CA LEU A 69 -8.51 1.62 -6.38
C LEU A 69 -9.97 1.48 -6.78
N ALA A 70 -10.85 2.17 -6.06
CA ALA A 70 -12.24 2.25 -6.48
C ALA A 70 -12.26 2.90 -7.86
N VAL A 71 -12.51 2.10 -8.89
CA VAL A 71 -12.95 2.64 -10.17
C VAL A 71 -14.29 3.27 -9.83
N SER A 72 -14.32 4.58 -9.63
CA SER A 72 -15.58 5.30 -9.56
C SER A 72 -16.29 4.93 -10.85
N ALA A 73 -17.27 4.04 -10.73
CA ALA A 73 -18.14 3.70 -11.82
C ALA A 73 -18.79 5.03 -12.20
N LEU A 74 -18.31 5.62 -13.30
CA LEU A 74 -18.96 6.71 -14.01
C LEU A 74 -20.30 6.23 -14.63
N SER A 75 -20.90 5.15 -14.12
CA SER A 75 -22.26 4.72 -14.40
C SER A 75 -23.27 5.49 -13.53
N GLN A 76 -23.20 6.81 -13.55
CA GLN A 76 -24.40 7.64 -13.41
C GLN A 76 -24.47 8.55 -14.63
N SER A 77 -24.79 7.92 -15.75
CA SER A 77 -25.32 8.56 -16.95
C SER A 77 -26.65 7.88 -17.27
N ALA A 78 -27.74 8.54 -16.88
CA ALA A 78 -29.03 8.61 -17.59
C ALA A 78 -29.94 9.56 -16.84
#